data_AF-M0GTB1-F1
#
_entry.id   AF-M0GTB1-F1
#
_cell.length_a   1.000
_cell.length_b   1.000
_cell.length_c   1.000
_cell.angle_alpha   90.00
_cell.angle_beta   90.00
_cell.angle_gamma   90.00
#
_symmetry.space_group_name_H-M   'P 1'
#
loop_
_entity.id
_entity.type
_entity.pdbx_description
1 polymer ?
#
loop_
_entity_poly.entity_id
_entity_poly.type
_entity_poly.pdbx_seq_one_letter_code
_entity_poly.pdbx_strand_id
1 'polypeptide(L)' 'MGHLRAFVVTLLALDALVVVVGTYLLPPDPFTQLFLVGPLLLLAPVVAWWLVYRDGFERVQALVESDDDA' A
#
# COMPACT_ATOMS: atom_id res chain seq x y z
N MET A 1 -18.68 8.00 1.05
CA MET A 1 -17.81 8.32 2.21
C MET A 1 -16.90 9.47 1.80
N GLY A 2 -16.56 10.42 2.68
CA GLY A 2 -15.67 11.53 2.30
C GLY A 2 -14.28 11.04 1.89
N HIS A 3 -13.67 11.67 0.88
CA HIS A 3 -12.34 11.32 0.36
C HIS A 3 -11.26 11.20 1.45
N LEU A 4 -11.33 12.04 2.49
CA LEU A 4 -10.45 11.96 3.66
C LEU A 4 -10.54 10.61 4.38
N ARG A 5 -11.76 10.12 4.65
CA ARG A 5 -11.95 8.84 5.33
C ARG A 5 -11.42 7.70 4.48
N ALA A 6 -11.69 7.73 3.18
CA ALA A 6 -11.16 6.74 2.25
C ALA A 6 -9.63 6.75 2.24
N PHE A 7 -9.02 7.94 2.15
CA PHE A 7 -7.57 8.12 2.24
C PHE A 7 -6.97 7.53 3.51
N VAL A 8 -7.51 7.88 4.68
CA VAL A 8 -6.99 7.38 5.97
C VAL A 8 -7.12 5.86 6.06
N VAL A 9 -8.26 5.29 5.64
CA VAL A 9 -8.45 3.83 5.66
C VAL A 9 -7.49 3.13 4.70
N THR A 10 -7.34 3.63 3.47
CA THR A 10 -6.40 3.08 2.48
C THR A 10 -4.96 3.17 2.96
N LEU A 11 -4.56 4.30 3.55
CA LEU A 11 -3.24 4.49 4.12
C LEU A 11 -2.98 3.47 5.23
N LEU A 12 -3.88 3.37 6.21
CA LEU A 12 -3.74 2.41 7.30
C LEU A 12 -3.72 0.96 6.82
N ALA A 13 -4.49 0.64 5.78
CA ALA A 13 -4.46 -0.69 5.17
C ALA A 13 -3.12 -0.99 4.49
N LEU A 14 -2.55 -0.03 3.76
CA LEU A 14 -1.22 -0.15 3.16
C LEU A 14 -0.14 -0.27 4.23
N ASP A 15 -0.18 0.55 5.29
CA ASP A 15 0.77 0.49 6.40
C ASP A 15 0.72 -0.88 7.09
N ALA A 16 -0.49 -1.37 7.37
CA ALA A 16 -0.69 -2.69 7.96
C ALA A 16 -0.15 -3.80 7.04
N LEU A 17 -0.40 -3.72 5.74
CA LEU A 17 0.13 -4.67 4.76
C LEU A 17 1.66 -4.66 4.77
N VAL A 18 2.29 -3.48 4.69
CA VAL A 18 3.73 -3.31 4.68
C VAL A 18 4.37 -3.87 5.95
N VAL A 19 3.79 -3.57 7.11
CA VAL A 19 4.29 -4.08 8.40
C VAL A 19 4.12 -5.60 8.48
N VAL A 20 2.93 -6.13 8.19
CA VAL A 20 2.67 -7.58 8.29
C VAL A 20 3.57 -8.37 7.34
N VAL A 21 3.62 -7.98 6.06
CA VAL A 21 4.44 -8.65 5.05
C VAL A 21 5.92 -8.48 5.37
N GLY A 22 6.35 -7.27 5.73
CA GLY A 22 7.73 -6.97 6.09
C GLY A 22 8.19 -7.76 7.30
N THR A 23 7.42 -7.77 8.39
CA THR A 23 7.76 -8.51 9.61
C THR A 23 7.72 -10.03 9.40
N TYR A 24 6.83 -10.54 8.55
CA TYR A 24 6.75 -11.98 8.29
C TYR A 24 7.86 -12.49 7.36
N LEU A 25 8.24 -11.70 6.34
CA LEU A 25 9.21 -12.13 5.32
C LEU A 25 10.65 -11.71 5.62
N LEU A 26 10.87 -10.64 6.38
CA LEU A 26 12.21 -10.12 6.67
C LEU A 26 12.75 -10.66 8.00
N PRO A 27 14.08 -10.76 8.15
CA PRO A 27 14.69 -11.08 9.43
C PRO A 27 14.21 -10.13 10.55
N PRO A 28 14.06 -10.61 11.80
CA PRO A 28 13.67 -9.80 12.95
C PRO A 28 14.83 -8.91 13.47
N ASP A 29 15.65 -8.41 12.56
CA ASP A 29 16.72 -7.46 12.83
C ASP A 29 16.18 -6.02 12.71
N PRO A 30 16.35 -5.17 13.75
CA PRO A 30 15.80 -3.82 13.76
C PRO A 30 16.29 -2.95 12.60
N PHE A 31 17.54 -3.09 12.17
CA PHE A 31 18.10 -2.26 11.11
C PHE A 31 17.56 -2.64 9.74
N THR A 32 17.50 -3.93 9.43
CA THR A 32 16.93 -4.48 8.20
C THR A 32 15.46 -4.09 8.08
N GLN A 33 14.70 -4.21 9.18
CA GLN A 33 13.32 -3.74 9.19
C GLN A 33 13.24 -2.23 8.99
N LEU A 34 14.04 -1.42 9.68
CA LEU A 34 14.01 0.03 9.51
C LEU A 34 14.36 0.45 8.07
N PHE A 35 15.39 -0.15 7.47
CA PHE A 35 15.86 0.19 6.13
C PHE A 35 14.96 -0.30 5.00
N LEU A 36 14.19 -1.38 5.21
CA LEU A 36 13.30 -1.91 4.18
C LEU A 36 11.85 -1.49 4.41
N VAL A 37 11.32 -1.65 5.62
CA VAL A 37 9.93 -1.31 5.97
C VAL A 37 9.76 0.21 6.06
N GLY A 38 10.73 0.92 6.65
CA GLY A 38 10.66 2.38 6.84
C GLY A 38 10.40 3.14 5.53
N PRO A 39 11.21 2.95 4.47
CA PRO A 39 10.96 3.57 3.17
C PRO A 39 9.61 3.19 2.55
N LEU A 40 9.14 1.95 2.70
CA LEU A 40 7.83 1.55 2.20
C LEU A 40 6.69 2.29 2.92
N LEU A 41 6.78 2.47 4.24
CA LEU A 41 5.81 3.26 5.00
C LEU A 41 5.81 4.74 4.59
N LEU A 42 6.96 5.29 4.22
CA LEU A 42 7.03 6.65 3.68
C LEU A 42 6.40 6.76 2.27
N LEU A 43 6.43 5.69 1.49
CA LEU A 43 5.77 5.62 0.18
C LEU A 43 4.26 5.37 0.28
N ALA A 44 3.79 4.67 1.32
CA ALA A 44 2.38 4.36 1.54
C ALA A 44 1.43 5.57 1.42
N PRO A 45 1.69 6.78 2.00
CA PRO A 45 0.82 7.94 1.82
C PRO A 45 0.78 8.46 0.39
N VAL A 46 1.88 8.34 -0.37
CA VAL A 46 1.91 8.73 -1.78
C VAL A 46 1.05 7.78 -2.60
N VAL A 47 1.16 6.48 -2.36
CA VAL A 47 0.35 5.45 -3.01
C VAL A 47 -1.12 5.58 -2.63
N ALA A 48 -1.43 5.78 -1.34
CA ALA A 48 -2.80 6.00 -0.87
C ALA A 48 -3.43 7.25 -1.51
N TRP A 49 -2.67 8.33 -1.63
CA TRP A 49 -3.14 9.55 -2.29
C TRP A 49 -3.45 9.28 -3.76
N TRP A 50 -2.55 8.58 -4.46
CA TRP A 50 -2.77 8.23 -5.86
C TRP A 50 -3.99 7.32 -6.04
N LEU A 51 -4.15 6.29 -5.20
CA LEU A 51 -5.29 5.38 -5.26
C LEU A 51 -6.63 6.10 -5.05
N VAL A 52 -6.70 6.99 -4.06
CA VAL A 52 -7.95 7.61 -3.61
C VAL A 52 -8.31 8.88 -4.39
N TYR A 53 -7.32 9.65 -4.86
CA TYR A 53 -7.56 10.94 -5.50
C TYR A 53 -7.23 10.97 -7.00
N ARG A 54 -6.57 9.94 -7.55
CA ARG A 54 -6.18 9.87 -8.98
C ARG A 54 -6.79 8.67 -9.69
N ASP A 55 -7.93 8.19 -9.20
CA ASP A 55 -8.67 7.05 -9.77
C ASP A 55 -7.80 5.79 -9.86
N GLY A 56 -6.85 5.63 -8.93
CA GLY A 56 -5.87 4.56 -9.00
C GLY A 56 -6.50 3.18 -8.78
N PHE A 57 -7.56 3.07 -7.97
CA PHE A 57 -8.28 1.81 -7.78
C PHE A 57 -8.90 1.30 -9.07
N GLU A 58 -9.51 2.17 -9.88
CA GLU A 58 -10.13 1.82 -11.16
C GLU A 58 -9.08 1.31 -12.15
N ARG A 59 -7.90 1.94 -12.16
CA ARG A 59 -6.77 1.49 -13.00
C ARG A 59 -6.23 0.13 -12.57
N VAL A 60 -6.09 -0.11 -11.27
CA VAL A 60 -5.61 -1.41 -10.76
C VAL A 60 -6.62 -2.50 -11.10
N GLN A 61 -7.92 -2.24 -10.93
CA GLN A 61 -8.96 -3.19 -11.28
C GLN A 61 -8.94 -3.55 -12.78
N ALA A 62 -8.84 -2.54 -13.66
CA ALA A 62 -8.78 -2.78 -15.10
C ALA A 62 -7.56 -3.62 -15.53
N LEU A 63 -6.42 -3.47 -14.84
CA LEU A 63 -5.23 -4.28 -15.09
C LEU A 63 -5.43 -5.75 -14.66
N VAL A 64 -6.10 -5.98 -13.53
CA VAL A 64 -6.37 -7.34 -13.04
C VAL A 64 -7.35 -8.07 -13.95
N GLU A 65 -8.45 -7.42 -14.36
CA GLU A 65 -9.43 -8.01 -15.28
C GLU A 65 -8.79 -8.37 -16.63
N SER A 66 -7.84 -7.56 -17.12
CA SER A 66 -7.13 -7.87 -18.37
C SER A 66 -6.18 -9.06 -18.31
N ASP A 67 -5.69 -9.43 -17.12
CA ASP A 67 -4.78 -10.57 -16.92
C ASP A 67 -5.56 -11.91 -16.88
N ASP A 68 -6.79 -11.89 -16.35
CA ASP A 68 -7.67 -13.07 -16.29
C ASP A 68 -8.23 -13.50 -17.66
N ASP A 69 -8.27 -12.59 -18.64
CA ASP A 69 -8.77 -12.84 -20.01
C ASP A 69 -7.69 -13.33 -21.00
N ALA A 70 -6.41 -13.46 -20.57
CA ALA A 70 -5.25 -13.81 -21.40
C ALA A 70 -4.82 -15.29 -21.30
#